data_AF-A0A7K0VIK4-F1
#
_entry.id   AF-A0A7K0VIK4-F1
#
_cell.length_a   1.000
_cell.length_b   1.000
_cell.length_c   1.000
_cell.angle_alpha   90.00
_cell.angle_beta   90.00
_cell.angle_gamma   90.00
#
_symmetry.space_group_name_H-M   'P 1'
#
loop_
_entity.id
_entity.type
_entity.pdbx_description
1 polymer ?
#
loop_
_entity_poly.entity_id
_entity_poly.type
_entity_poly.pdbx_seq_one_letter_code
_entity_poly.pdbx_strand_id
1 'polypeptide(L)' 'DMYPSSMAAGAPVFSEHNAPIASVTVVGPRARVSKPMAHHFGELAAATATAIGASLGVVR' A
#
# COMPACT_ATOMS: atom_id res chain seq x y z
N ASP A 1 -6.22 5.06 -15.93
CA ASP A 1 -5.36 5.28 -17.11
C ASP A 1 -4.00 4.61 -17.09
N MET A 2 -3.22 4.60 -16.00
CA MET A 2 -1.83 4.09 -16.10
C MET A 2 -1.67 2.58 -16.35
N TYR A 3 -2.63 1.72 -15.97
CA TYR A 3 -2.53 0.25 -16.15
C TYR A 3 -3.89 -0.39 -16.45
N PRO A 4 -4.32 -0.49 -17.72
CA PRO A 4 -5.67 -0.94 -18.10
C PRO A 4 -5.96 -2.43 -17.82
N SER A 5 -5.02 -3.19 -17.26
CA SER A 5 -5.20 -4.61 -16.90
C SER A 5 -4.43 -4.99 -15.63
N SER A 6 -4.40 -4.11 -14.64
CA SER A 6 -3.76 -4.36 -13.35
C SER A 6 -4.74 -4.74 -12.24
N MET A 7 -4.22 -5.48 -11.26
CA MET A 7 -4.77 -5.55 -9.91
C MET A 7 -3.91 -4.63 -9.03
N ALA A 8 -4.54 -3.87 -8.15
CA ALA A 8 -3.86 -2.99 -7.20
C ALA A 8 -4.40 -3.23 -5.78
N ALA A 9 -3.50 -3.32 -4.81
CA ALA A 9 -3.84 -3.24 -3.39
C ALA A 9 -3.03 -2.10 -2.78
N GLY A 10 -3.67 -1.30 -1.92
CA GLY A 10 -3.03 -0.13 -1.34
C GLY A 10 -3.39 0.07 0.13
N ALA A 11 -2.53 0.81 0.82
CA ALA A 11 -2.71 1.20 2.20
C ALA A 11 -2.33 2.68 2.38
N PRO A 12 -3.08 3.44 3.20
CA PRO A 12 -2.77 4.83 3.50
C PRO A 12 -1.54 4.95 4.42
N VAL A 13 -0.74 5.99 4.18
CA VAL A 13 0.28 6.48 5.11
C VAL A 13 -0.35 7.61 5.92
N PHE A 14 -0.30 7.50 7.24
CA PHE A 14 -0.80 8.52 8.15
C PHE A 14 0.34 9.38 8.70
N SER A 15 0.07 10.66 8.92
CA SER A 15 0.93 11.57 9.67
C SER A 15 0.85 11.29 11.19
N GLU A 16 1.67 11.99 11.97
CA GLU A 16 1.59 11.98 13.44
C GLU A 16 0.22 12.40 14.02
N HIS A 17 -0.52 13.25 13.31
CA HIS A 17 -1.89 13.65 13.68
C HIS A 17 -2.98 12.68 13.20
N ASN A 18 -2.61 11.46 12.78
CA ASN A 18 -3.52 10.46 12.21
C ASN A 18 -4.27 10.95 10.95
N ALA A 19 -3.71 11.92 10.22
CA ALA A 19 -4.25 12.39 8.95
C ALA A 19 -3.62 11.60 7.79
N PRO A 20 -4.40 11.11 6.81
CA PRO A 20 -3.84 10.43 5.65
C PRO A 20 -3.10 11.45 4.77
N ILE A 21 -1.82 11.21 4.51
CA ILE A 21 -0.94 12.12 3.76
C ILE A 21 -0.41 11.52 2.45
N ALA A 22 -0.39 10.19 2.34
CA ALA A 22 0.00 9.48 1.13
C ALA A 22 -0.64 8.08 1.10
N SER A 23 -0.40 7.33 0.04
CA SER A 23 -0.72 5.90 -0.01
C SER A 23 0.42 5.11 -0.65
N VAL A 24 0.61 3.87 -0.18
CA VAL A 24 1.44 2.88 -0.84
C VAL A 24 0.52 1.98 -1.63
N THR A 25 0.83 1.73 -2.90
CA THR A 25 0.07 0.83 -3.76
C THR A 25 1.00 -0.17 -4.43
N VAL A 26 0.67 -1.46 -4.30
CA VAL A 26 1.33 -2.55 -5.03
C VAL A 26 0.48 -2.88 -6.24
N VAL A 27 1.07 -2.81 -7.43
CA VAL A 27 0.39 -3.01 -8.71
C VAL A 27 1.00 -4.21 -9.42
N GLY A 28 0.17 -5.09 -9.95
CA GLY A 28 0.60 -6.23 -10.76
C GLY A 28 -0.36 -6.56 -11.90
N PRO A 29 0.07 -7.33 -12.91
CA PRO A 29 -0.78 -7.71 -14.03
C PRO A 29 -1.90 -8.64 -13.56
N ARG A 30 -3.17 -8.26 -13.78
CA ARG A 30 -4.36 -8.98 -13.29
C ARG A 30 -4.36 -10.46 -13.67
N ALA A 31 -3.85 -10.78 -14.88
CA ALA A 31 -3.75 -12.15 -15.38
C ALA A 31 -2.84 -13.07 -14.55
N ARG A 32 -1.94 -12.51 -13.71
CA ARG A 32 -0.96 -13.26 -12.91
C ARG A 32 -1.18 -13.14 -11.41
N VAL A 33 -2.23 -12.43 -10.98
CA VAL A 33 -2.49 -12.18 -9.56
C VAL A 33 -3.71 -12.98 -9.12
N SER A 34 -3.45 -14.05 -8.37
CA SER A 34 -4.49 -14.85 -7.72
C SER A 34 -5.07 -14.11 -6.50
N LYS A 35 -6.20 -14.59 -5.98
CA LYS A 35 -6.82 -14.02 -4.76
C LYS A 35 -5.86 -14.04 -3.54
N PRO A 36 -5.12 -15.13 -3.25
CA PRO A 36 -4.11 -15.12 -2.20
C PRO A 36 -2.98 -14.11 -2.43
N MET A 37 -2.51 -13.96 -3.69
CA MET A 37 -1.51 -12.95 -4.01
C MET A 37 -2.04 -11.53 -3.83
N ALA A 38 -3.31 -11.28 -4.17
CA ALA A 38 -3.95 -9.99 -3.94
C ALA A 38 -4.02 -9.64 -2.45
N HIS A 39 -4.31 -10.62 -1.59
CA HIS A 39 -4.24 -10.44 -0.14
C HIS A 39 -2.82 -10.08 0.30
N HIS A 40 -1.82 -10.82 -0.18
CA HIS A 40 -0.43 -10.55 0.13
C HIS A 40 0.05 -9.17 -0.34
N PHE A 41 -0.45 -8.67 -1.48
CA PHE A 41 -0.19 -7.30 -1.92
C PHE A 41 -0.73 -6.27 -0.92
N GLY A 42 -1.89 -6.53 -0.32
CA GLY A 42 -2.46 -5.70 0.73
C GLY A 42 -1.60 -5.69 2.00
N GLU A 43 -1.12 -6.86 2.44
CA GLU A 43 -0.21 -6.98 3.59
C GLU A 43 1.09 -6.21 3.36
N LEU A 44 1.69 -6.34 2.17
CA LEU A 44 2.90 -5.62 1.78
C LEU A 44 2.68 -4.11 1.74
N ALA A 45 1.57 -3.66 1.14
CA ALA A 45 1.22 -2.25 1.10
C ALA A 45 1.04 -1.68 2.51
N ALA A 46 0.34 -2.40 3.40
CA ALA A 46 0.11 -1.98 4.78
C ALA A 46 1.41 -1.93 5.60
N ALA A 47 2.24 -2.96 5.53
CA ALA A 47 3.52 -3.00 6.24
C ALA A 47 4.44 -1.86 5.78
N THR A 48 4.48 -1.59 4.47
CA THR A 48 5.28 -0.51 3.90
C THR A 48 4.73 0.87 4.30
N ALA A 49 3.41 1.06 4.25
CA ALA A 49 2.79 2.32 4.65
C ALA A 49 3.05 2.65 6.13
N THR A 50 3.00 1.64 7.01
CA THR A 50 3.38 1.76 8.43
C THR A 50 4.85 2.13 8.59
N ALA A 51 5.76 1.49 7.87
CA ALA A 51 7.19 1.79 7.95
C ALA A 51 7.51 3.23 7.47
N ILE A 52 6.83 3.70 6.42
CA ILE A 52 6.94 5.08 5.96
C ILE A 52 6.38 6.04 7.01
N GLY A 53 5.20 5.77 7.57
CA GLY A 53 4.60 6.58 8.64
C GLY A 53 5.52 6.72 9.86
N ALA A 54 6.16 5.62 10.30
CA ALA A 54 7.16 5.64 11.35
C ALA A 54 8.38 6.51 10.99
N SER A 55 8.88 6.39 9.75
CA SER A 55 10.06 7.14 9.28
C SER A 55 9.81 8.65 9.13
N LEU A 56 8.56 9.05 8.88
CA LEU A 56 8.17 10.46 8.70
C LEU A 56 8.05 11.24 10.02
N GLY A 57 8.30 10.61 11.18
CA GLY A 57 8.32 11.30 12.47
C GLY A 57 7.47 10.67 13.56
N VAL A 58 6.85 9.51 13.32
CA VAL A 58 6.18 8.73 14.39
C VAL A 58 7.19 7.78 15.06
N VAL A 59 8.22 8.36 15.70
CA VAL A 59 9.04 7.68 16.70
C VAL A 59 9.11 8.56 17.94
N ARG A 60 8.25 8.25 18.91
CA ARG A 60 8.55 8.35 20.34
C ARG A 60 7.98 7.13 21.03
#